data_AF-A0A0D6LKX2-F1
#
_entry.id   AF-A0A0D6LKX2-F1
#
_cell.length_a   1.000
_cell.length_b   1.000
_cell.length_c   1.000
_cell.angle_alpha   90.00
_cell.angle_beta   90.00
_cell.angle_gamma   90.00
#
_symmetry.space_group_name_H-M   'P 1'
#
loop_
_entity.id
_entity.type
_entity.pdbx_description
1 polymer ?
#
loop_
_entity_poly.entity_id
_entity_poly.type
_entity_poly.pdbx_seq_one_letter_code
_entity_poly.pdbx_strand_id
1 'polypeptide(L)'
;MSCAFQAVKGGAAKLNTGFYIPLVGLGTYKITGDQVKQAVDAALSCGYRMFDTAKYYVNEPELGAALEVHTNSGQLLKLLGFFRNV
;
A
#
# COMPACT_ATOMS: atom_id res chain seq x y z
N MET A 1 -8.32 -1.73 22.30
CA MET A 1 -8.43 -0.92 21.05
C MET A 1 -7.08 -0.29 20.67
N SER A 2 -5.95 -0.98 20.89
CA SER A 2 -4.60 -0.45 20.62
C SER A 2 -3.74 -1.60 20.07
N CYS A 3 -3.44 -1.63 18.78
CA CYS A 3 -2.33 -2.45 18.28
C CYS A 3 -1.94 -2.16 16.83
N ALA A 4 -2.88 -1.93 15.91
CA ALA A 4 -2.57 -2.04 14.47
C ALA A 4 -1.68 -0.91 13.90
N PHE A 5 -1.81 0.34 14.38
CA PHE A 5 -1.13 1.49 13.77
C PHE A 5 0.16 1.92 14.48
N GLN A 6 0.40 1.47 15.72
CA GLN A 6 1.67 1.69 16.43
C GLN A 6 2.84 0.89 15.82
N ALA A 7 2.54 -0.10 14.97
CA ALA A 7 3.52 -0.95 14.32
C ALA A 7 4.01 -0.43 12.94
N VAL A 8 3.48 0.68 12.44
CA VAL A 8 3.91 1.24 11.14
C VAL A 8 5.24 1.98 11.32
N LYS A 9 6.29 1.48 10.65
CA LYS A 9 7.60 2.16 10.62
C LYS A 9 7.45 3.55 9.99
N GLY A 10 7.97 4.58 10.66
CA GLY A 10 7.82 5.98 10.24
C GLY A 10 6.60 6.69 10.81
N GLY A 11 5.73 6.01 11.56
CA GLY A 11 4.58 6.60 12.23
C GLY A 11 3.32 6.74 11.36
N ALA A 12 2.23 7.19 11.99
CA ALA A 12 0.93 7.40 11.35
C ALA A 12 0.24 8.64 11.92
N ALA A 13 -0.55 9.33 11.11
CA ALA A 13 -1.35 10.49 11.52
C ALA A 13 -2.84 10.18 11.45
N LYS A 14 -3.62 10.78 12.36
CA LYS A 14 -5.08 10.68 12.36
C LYS A 14 -5.67 11.72 11.40
N LEU A 15 -6.48 11.26 10.47
CA LEU A 15 -7.25 12.10 9.54
C LEU A 15 -8.51 12.66 10.23
N ASN A 16 -9.09 13.71 9.65
CA ASN A 16 -10.37 14.28 10.10
C ASN A 16 -11.54 13.26 10.03
N THR A 17 -11.42 12.24 9.19
CA THR A 17 -12.33 11.10 9.08
C THR A 17 -12.21 10.10 10.25
N GLY A 18 -11.21 10.26 11.12
CA GLY A 18 -10.96 9.38 12.25
C GLY A 18 -10.05 8.18 11.93
N PHE A 19 -9.80 7.90 10.65
CA PHE A 19 -8.84 6.88 10.20
C PHE A 19 -7.40 7.35 10.38
N TYR A 20 -6.46 6.40 10.38
CA TYR A 20 -5.03 6.69 10.41
C TYR A 20 -4.39 6.42 9.06
N ILE A 21 -3.46 7.29 8.66
CA ILE A 21 -2.67 7.16 7.44
C ILE A 21 -1.18 7.04 7.82
N PRO A 22 -0.41 6.09 7.24
CA PRO A 22 1.05 6.08 7.37
C PRO A 22 1.65 7.40 6.91
N LEU A 23 2.64 7.91 7.63
CA LEU A 23 3.34 9.14 7.25
C LEU A 23 4.25 8.96 6.02
N VAL A 24 4.64 7.71 5.75
CA VAL A 24 5.53 7.34 4.64
C VAL A 24 4.82 6.28 3.79
N GLY A 25 4.79 6.52 2.48
CA GLY A 25 4.25 5.60 1.48
C GLY A 25 5.13 5.52 0.24
N LEU A 26 4.92 4.47 -0.56
CA LEU A 26 5.58 4.30 -1.86
C LEU A 26 4.69 4.91 -2.96
N GLY A 27 5.19 5.92 -3.66
CA GLY A 27 4.55 6.41 -4.89
C GLY A 27 4.84 5.48 -6.07
N THR A 28 3.82 5.16 -6.86
CA THR A 28 3.93 4.24 -7.99
C THR A 28 4.07 4.93 -9.34
N TYR A 29 4.18 6.26 -9.38
CA TYR A 29 4.35 6.99 -10.62
C TYR A 29 5.60 6.53 -11.39
N LYS A 30 5.43 6.26 -12.70
CA LYS A 30 6.47 5.78 -13.64
C LYS A 30 7.03 4.39 -13.35
N ILE A 31 6.49 3.62 -12.40
CA ILE A 31 6.85 2.22 -12.23
C ILE A 31 5.99 1.39 -13.18
N THR A 32 6.60 0.58 -14.04
CA THR A 32 5.88 -0.13 -15.12
C THR A 32 6.29 -1.58 -15.24
N GLY A 33 5.35 -2.44 -15.67
CA GLY A 33 5.60 -3.85 -15.92
C GLY A 33 6.13 -4.58 -14.68
N ASP A 34 7.14 -5.44 -14.88
CA ASP A 34 7.71 -6.29 -13.82
C ASP A 34 8.32 -5.50 -12.64
N GLN A 35 8.67 -4.23 -12.87
CA GLN A 35 9.20 -3.35 -11.82
C GLN A 35 8.16 -3.07 -10.73
N VAL A 36 6.87 -3.12 -11.04
CA VAL A 36 5.79 -2.90 -10.08
C VAL A 36 5.86 -3.94 -8.97
N LYS A 37 5.96 -5.22 -9.33
CA LYS A 37 6.07 -6.30 -8.37
C LYS A 37 7.34 -6.17 -7.52
N GLN A 38 8.49 -5.92 -8.15
CA GLN A 38 9.76 -5.77 -7.42
C GLN A 38 9.73 -4.61 -6.42
N ALA A 39 9.14 -3.47 -6.81
CA ALA A 39 8.97 -2.32 -5.95
C ALA A 39 8.05 -2.62 -4.76
N VAL A 40 6.94 -3.33 -5.00
CA VAL A 40 6.01 -3.76 -3.94
C VAL A 40 6.71 -4.72 -2.96
N ASP A 41 7.38 -5.75 -3.45
CA ASP A 41 8.11 -6.73 -2.63
C ASP A 41 9.15 -6.04 -1.74
N ALA A 42 9.95 -5.16 -2.35
CA ALA A 42 10.97 -4.39 -1.63
C ALA A 42 10.35 -3.47 -0.58
N ALA A 43 9.30 -2.72 -0.94
CA ALA A 43 8.64 -1.80 -0.01
C ALA A 43 8.03 -2.54 1.19
N LEU A 44 7.35 -3.66 0.96
CA LEU A 44 6.78 -4.47 2.04
C LEU A 44 7.86 -5.01 2.97
N SER A 45 8.99 -5.49 2.42
CA SER A 45 10.15 -5.96 3.20
C SER A 45 10.78 -4.85 4.05
N CYS A 46 10.82 -3.63 3.54
CA CYS A 46 11.30 -2.45 4.25
C CYS A 46 10.32 -1.94 5.33
N GLY A 47 9.06 -2.41 5.29
CA GLY A 47 8.03 -2.06 6.28
C GLY A 47 7.02 -1.02 5.81
N TYR A 48 7.00 -0.67 4.52
CA TYR A 48 5.97 0.22 3.96
C TYR A 48 4.59 -0.43 4.05
N ARG A 49 3.58 0.40 4.33
CA ARG A 49 2.16 -0.03 4.43
C ARG A 49 1.19 0.87 3.66
N MET A 50 1.71 1.88 2.96
CA MET A 50 0.93 2.78 2.11
C MET A 50 1.55 2.79 0.71
N PHE A 51 0.68 2.66 -0.30
CA PHE A 51 1.00 2.78 -1.72
C PHE A 51 0.15 3.91 -2.30
N ASP A 52 0.81 4.89 -2.88
CA ASP A 52 0.19 6.02 -3.56
C ASP A 52 0.09 5.70 -5.05
N THR A 53 -1.14 5.74 -5.58
CA THR A 53 -1.49 5.32 -6.93
C THR A 53 -2.44 6.31 -7.57
N ALA A 54 -2.52 6.28 -8.91
CA ALA A 54 -3.51 7.00 -9.67
C ALA A 54 -3.81 6.30 -11.00
N LYS A 55 -5.06 6.40 -11.46
CA LYS A 55 -5.52 5.87 -12.75
C LYS A 55 -4.62 6.24 -13.93
N TYR A 56 -4.06 7.44 -13.94
CA TYR A 56 -3.21 7.93 -15.03
C TYR A 56 -1.84 7.24 -15.09
N TYR A 57 -1.46 6.49 -14.05
CA TYR A 57 -0.19 5.75 -14.03
C TYR A 57 -0.30 4.43 -14.80
N VAL A 58 -1.52 3.96 -15.05
CA VAL A 58 -1.83 2.77 -15.87
C VAL A 58 -1.06 1.53 -15.37
N ASN A 59 -0.91 1.40 -14.05
CA ASN A 59 -0.17 0.32 -13.41
C ASN A 59 -0.89 -0.30 -12.20
N GLU A 60 -2.17 0.04 -12.01
CA GLU A 60 -3.02 -0.47 -10.93
C GLU A 60 -3.36 -1.96 -11.05
N PRO A 61 -3.58 -2.52 -12.25
CA PRO A 61 -3.75 -3.97 -12.40
C PRO A 61 -2.53 -4.76 -11.90
N GLU A 62 -1.32 -4.31 -12.28
CA GLU A 62 -0.06 -4.93 -11.86
C GLU A 62 0.18 -4.75 -10.36
N LEU A 63 -0.13 -3.56 -9.81
CA LEU A 63 -0.04 -3.28 -8.38
C LEU A 63 -1.01 -4.16 -7.58
N GLY A 64 -2.25 -4.32 -8.06
CA GLY A 64 -3.26 -5.19 -7.45
C GLY A 64 -2.81 -6.64 -7.41
N ALA A 65 -2.32 -7.17 -8.54
CA ALA A 65 -1.79 -8.53 -8.63
C ALA A 65 -0.59 -8.75 -7.68
N ALA A 66 0.32 -7.78 -7.58
CA ALA A 66 1.47 -7.87 -6.66
C ALA A 66 1.04 -7.87 -5.18
N LEU A 67 0.05 -7.03 -4.81
CA LEU A 67 -0.45 -6.97 -3.43
C LEU A 67 -1.29 -8.20 -3.05
N GLU A 68 -2.03 -8.80 -3.99
CA GLU A 68 -2.85 -9.98 -3.74
C GLU A 68 -2.01 -11.17 -3.22
N VAL A 69 -0.81 -11.36 -3.80
CA VAL A 69 0.16 -12.37 -3.36
C VAL A 69 0.50 -12.21 -1.86
N HIS A 70 0.58 -10.98 -1.37
CA HIS A 70 0.96 -10.65 0.01
C HIS A 70 -0.24 -10.60 0.98
N THR A 71 -1.46 -10.54 0.44
CA THR A 71 -2.68 -10.42 1.24
C THR A 71 -3.08 -11.75 1.88
N ASN A 72 -2.81 -12.88 1.20
CA ASN A 72 -3.01 -14.22 1.75
C ASN A 72 -2.04 -14.58 2.88
N SER A 73 -0.95 -13.81 3.05
CA SER A 73 0.05 -14.02 4.09
C SER A 73 -0.26 -13.27 5.41
N GLY A 74 -1.42 -12.62 5.53
CA GLY A 74 -1.84 -11.90 6.74
C GLY A 74 -1.09 -10.58 7.00
N GLN A 75 -0.34 -10.07 6.01
CA GLN A 75 0.53 -8.89 6.18
C GLN A 75 -0.11 -7.56 5.72
N LEU A 76 -1.24 -7.61 5.01
CA LEU A 76 -1.94 -6.42 4.53
C LEU A 76 -3.21 -6.16 5.34
N LEU A 77 -3.20 -5.08 6.12
CA LEU A 77 -4.41 -4.45 6.63
C LEU A 77 -5.31 -4.12 5.42
N LYS A 78 -6.53 -4.67 5.42
CA LYS A 78 -7.55 -4.50 4.37
C LYS A 78 -7.64 -3.04 3.89
N LEU A 79 -6.96 -2.72 2.81
CA LEU A 79 -7.15 -1.52 1.97
C LEU A 79 -8.32 -1.75 0.96
N LEU A 80 -9.31 -2.55 1.36
CA LEU A 80 -10.38 -3.08 0.49
C LEU A 80 -11.34 -2.04 -0.11
N GLY A 81 -11.14 -0.74 0.17
CA GLY A 81 -12.00 0.33 -0.33
C GLY A 81 -11.53 1.00 -1.62
N PHE A 82 -10.22 1.01 -1.91
CA PHE A 82 -9.70 1.89 -2.97
C PHE A 82 -9.45 1.16 -4.31
N PHE A 83 -9.06 -0.11 -4.28
CA PHE A 83 -8.71 -0.87 -5.49
C PHE A 83 -9.91 -1.34 -6.34
N ARG A 84 -11.15 -1.26 -5.84
CA ARG A 84 -12.33 -1.79 -6.57
C ARG A 84 -12.90 -0.87 -7.64
N ASN A 85 -12.39 0.36 -7.79
CA ASN A 85 -12.92 1.35 -8.73
C ASN A 85 -11.83 2.06 -9.54
N VAL A 86 -10.65 1.46 -9.67
CA VAL A 86 -9.62 1.91 -10.60
C VAL A 86 -9.24 0.79 -11.55
#